data_AF-A0A9D6NY21-F1
#
_entry.id   AF-A0A9D6NY21-F1
#
_cell.length_a   1.000
_cell.length_b   1.000
_cell.length_c   1.000
_cell.angle_alpha   90.00
_cell.angle_beta   90.00
_cell.angle_gamma   90.00
#
_symmetry.space_group_name_H-M   'P 1'
#
loop_
_entity.id
_entity.type
_entity.pdbx_description
1 polymer ?
#
loop_
_entity_poly.entity_id
_entity_poly.type
_entity_poly.pdbx_seq_one_letter_code
_entity_poly.pdbx_strand_id
1 'polypeptide(L)' 'MKIETWLSRIAILYFMIGFVFAIAFAVYYHWPALSFLSPGFYSVILTWPYQAIGFTTDLLTYGLAGKPI' A
#
# COMPACT_ATOMS: atom_id res chain seq x y z
N MET A 1 14.58 22.60 15.26
CA MET A 1 14.09 23.23 14.01
C MET A 1 14.43 22.48 12.71
N LYS A 2 15.70 22.30 12.27
CA LYS A 2 15.97 21.65 10.95
C LYS A 2 15.58 20.16 10.88
N ILE A 3 15.76 19.41 11.98
CA ILE A 3 15.49 17.96 12.05
C ILE A 3 14.00 17.64 11.93
N GLU A 4 13.14 18.41 12.60
CA GLU A 4 11.68 18.25 12.55
C GLU A 4 11.15 18.38 11.12
N THR A 5 11.68 19.35 10.36
CA THR A 5 11.29 19.56 8.97
C THR A 5 11.70 18.39 8.07
N TRP A 6 12.86 17.77 8.33
CA TRP A 6 13.33 16.60 7.58
C TRP A 6 12.53 15.34 7.90
N LEU A 7 12.29 15.07 9.17
CA LEU A 7 11.45 13.95 9.60
C LEU A 7 10.04 14.05 9.02
N SER A 8 9.45 15.25 9.03
CA SER A 8 8.14 15.50 8.45
C SER A 8 8.12 15.23 6.93
N ARG A 9 9.15 15.68 6.19
CA ARG A 9 9.28 15.38 4.75
C ARG A 9 9.41 13.88 4.48
N ILE A 10 10.21 13.16 5.27
CA ILE A 10 10.37 11.71 5.15
C ILE A 10 9.05 11.00 5.44
N ALA A 11 8.33 11.40 6.49
CA ALA A 11 7.03 10.83 6.83
C ALA A 11 5.99 11.06 5.73
N ILE A 12 5.95 12.27 5.15
CA ILE A 12 5.08 12.57 4.00
C ILE A 12 5.45 11.70 2.81
N LEU A 13 6.73 11.59 2.48
CA LEU A 13 7.18 10.76 1.36
C LEU A 13 6.82 9.28 1.58
N TYR A 14 7.06 8.77 2.79
CA TYR A 14 6.69 7.40 3.19
C TYR A 14 5.20 7.16 3.04
N PHE A 15 4.36 8.10 3.49
CA PHE A 15 2.91 8.02 3.36
C PHE A 15 2.47 8.04 1.89
N MET A 16 3.06 8.91 1.07
CA MET A 16 2.73 9.01 -0.36
C MET A 16 3.08 7.73 -1.12
N ILE A 17 4.24 7.12 -0.81
CA ILE A 17 4.60 5.81 -1.37
C ILE A 17 3.61 4.74 -0.91
N GLY A 18 3.31 4.71 0.39
CA GLY A 18 2.31 3.78 0.94
C GLY A 18 0.93 3.93 0.31
N PHE A 19 0.51 5.15 -0.01
CA PHE A 19 -0.75 5.43 -0.70
C PHE A 19 -0.79 4.81 -2.11
N VAL A 20 0.32 4.89 -2.85
CA VAL A 20 0.44 4.23 -4.16
C VAL A 20 0.33 2.71 -4.03
N PHE A 21 0.96 2.12 -3.01
CA PHE A 21 0.81 0.68 -2.73
C PHE A 21 -0.62 0.32 -2.35
N ALA A 22 -1.29 1.11 -1.52
CA ALA A 22 -2.68 0.86 -1.14
C ALA A 22 -3.63 0.90 -2.35
N ILE A 23 -3.40 1.80 -3.31
CA ILE A 23 -4.13 1.81 -4.58
C ILE A 23 -3.83 0.54 -5.39
N ALA A 24 -2.55 0.16 -5.53
CA ALA A 24 -2.18 -1.05 -6.27
C ALA A 24 -2.82 -2.31 -5.66
N PHE A 25 -2.86 -2.41 -4.33
CA PHE A 25 -3.56 -3.46 -3.60
C PHE A 25 -5.06 -3.42 -3.87
N ALA A 26 -5.69 -2.25 -3.75
CA ALA A 26 -7.13 -2.11 -3.96
C ALA A 26 -7.53 -2.53 -5.38
N VAL A 27 -6.72 -2.21 -6.38
CA VAL A 27 -6.92 -2.63 -7.77
C VAL A 27 -6.71 -4.14 -7.92
N TYR A 28 -5.57 -4.66 -7.45
CA TYR A 28 -5.18 -6.06 -7.64
C TYR A 28 -6.13 -7.03 -6.92
N TYR A 29 -6.49 -6.73 -5.67
CA TYR A 29 -7.41 -7.55 -4.86
C TYR A 29 -8.87 -7.14 -5.02
N HIS A 30 -9.19 -6.28 -6.00
CA HIS A 30 -10.56 -5.88 -6.33
C HIS A 30 -11.36 -5.38 -5.12
N TRP A 31 -10.75 -4.51 -4.32
CA TRP A 31 -11.41 -3.95 -3.15
C TRP A 31 -12.59 -3.05 -3.54
N PRO A 32 -13.61 -2.93 -2.67
CA PRO A 32 -14.71 -2.00 -2.90
C PRO A 32 -14.22 -0.56 -3.08
N ALA A 33 -14.90 0.24 -3.91
CA ALA A 33 -14.51 1.64 -4.17
C ALA A 33 -14.43 2.50 -2.90
N LEU A 34 -15.23 2.18 -1.88
CA LEU A 34 -15.24 2.88 -0.59
C LEU A 34 -14.26 2.29 0.44
N SER A 35 -13.40 1.35 0.04
CA SER A 35 -12.41 0.72 0.93
C SER A 35 -11.40 1.71 1.51
N PHE A 36 -11.21 2.89 0.91
CA PHE A 36 -10.37 3.95 1.47
C PHE A 36 -10.87 4.48 2.83
N LEU A 37 -12.14 4.25 3.17
CA LEU A 37 -12.71 4.57 4.49
C LEU A 37 -12.41 3.48 5.53
N SER A 38 -11.88 2.32 5.11
CA SER A 38 -11.63 1.18 5.98
C SER A 38 -10.25 1.25 6.65
N PRO A 39 -10.10 0.70 7.86
CA PRO A 39 -8.80 0.56 8.52
C PRO A 39 -7.79 -0.24 7.68
N GLY A 40 -8.25 -1.18 6.85
CA GLY A 40 -7.39 -1.99 6.00
C GLY A 40 -6.64 -1.19 4.93
N PHE A 41 -7.24 -0.11 4.43
CA PHE A 41 -6.56 0.75 3.47
C PHE A 41 -5.39 1.50 4.11
N TYR A 42 -5.62 2.09 5.28
CA TYR A 42 -4.56 2.80 6.02
C TYR A 42 -3.51 1.85 6.60
N SER A 43 -3.85 0.60 6.92
CA SER A 43 -2.85 -0.39 7.35
C SER A 43 -1.85 -0.67 6.24
N VAL A 44 -2.29 -0.78 4.97
CA VAL A 44 -1.38 -0.91 3.82
C VAL A 44 -0.51 0.33 3.67
N ILE A 45 -1.07 1.53 3.76
CA ILE A 45 -0.28 2.77 3.66
C ILE A 45 0.84 2.82 4.70
N LEU A 46 0.54 2.46 5.95
CA LEU A 46 1.49 2.57 7.05
C LEU A 46 2.49 1.40 7.09
N THR A 47 2.15 0.25 6.52
CA THR A 47 2.96 -0.98 6.58
C THR A 47 3.39 -1.49 5.20
N TRP A 48 3.35 -0.63 4.17
CA TRP A 48 3.63 -1.01 2.78
C TRP A 48 4.95 -1.76 2.57
N PRO A 49 6.07 -1.50 3.28
CA PRO A 49 7.31 -2.24 3.04
C PRO A 49 7.18 -3.73 3.33
N TYR A 50 6.39 -4.08 4.35
CA TYR A 50 6.11 -5.47 4.70
C TYR A 50 5.07 -6.08 3.76
N GLN A 51 4.01 -5.33 3.45
CA GLN A 51 2.94 -5.78 2.56
C GLN A 51 3.43 -5.99 1.12
N ALA A 52 4.37 -5.16 0.65
CA ALA A 52 4.94 -5.22 -0.70
C ALA A 52 5.61 -6.57 -1.00
N ILE A 53 6.18 -7.22 0.01
CA ILE A 53 6.78 -8.57 -0.14
C ILE A 53 5.67 -9.55 -0.51
N GLY A 54 4.59 -9.59 0.29
CA GLY A 54 3.42 -10.44 0.05
C GLY A 54 2.78 -10.16 -1.31
N PHE A 55 2.58 -8.89 -1.64
CA PHE A 55 2.06 -8.46 -2.93
C PHE A 55 2.90 -8.95 -4.10
N THR A 56 4.22 -8.87 -3.99
CA THR A 56 5.13 -9.31 -5.04
C THR A 56 5.05 -10.83 -5.22
N THR A 57 5.02 -11.60 -4.13
CA THR A 57 4.81 -13.05 -4.20
C THR A 57 3.46 -13.39 -4.83
N ASP A 58 2.39 -12.69 -4.47
CA ASP A 58 1.06 -12.93 -5.03
C ASP A 58 1.04 -12.60 -6.52
N LEU A 59 1.65 -11.48 -6.93
CA LEU A 59 1.74 -11.06 -8.32
C LEU A 59 2.57 -12.04 -9.15
N LEU A 60 3.68 -12.56 -8.61
CA LEU A 60 4.50 -13.55 -9.28
C LEU A 60 3.81 -14.92 -9.37
N THR A 61 3.03 -15.28 -8.36
CA THR A 61 2.37 -16.61 -8.27
C THR A 61 1.08 -16.65 -9.07
N TYR A 62 0.30 -15.57 -9.05
CA TYR A 62 -1.06 -15.53 -9.59
C TYR A 62 -1.21 -14.59 -10.78
N GLY A 63 -0.16 -13.87 -11.14
CA GLY A 63 -0.11 -12.95 -12.28
C GLY A 63 -1.10 -11.78 -12.13
N LEU A 64 -1.28 -11.02 -13.22
CA LEU A 64 -2.23 -9.91 -13.27
C LEU A 64 -3.70 -10.35 -13.25
N ALA A 65 -3.97 -11.65 -13.40
CA ALA A 65 -5.31 -12.22 -13.33
C ALA A 65 -5.83 -12.32 -11.89
N GLY A 66 -4.96 -12.15 -10.88
CA GLY A 66 -5.37 -11.94 -9.51
C GLY A 66 -6.26 -13.05 -8.96
N LYS A 67 -5.86 -14.33 -9.11
CA LYS A 67 -6.16 -15.50 -8.23
C LYS A 67 -5.99 -16.86 -8.95
N PRO A 68 -5.67 -17.96 -8.23
CA PRO A 68 -6.40 -19.21 -8.33
C PRO A 68 -7.67 -19.07 -7.46
N ILE A 69 -8.79 -19.52 -8.00
CA ILE A 69 -10.15 -19.46 -7.45
C ILE A 69 -10.19 -19.65 -5.93
#